data_AF-R2RV72-F1
#
_entry.id   AF-R2RV72-F1
#
_cell.length_a   1.000
_cell.length_b   1.000
_cell.length_c   1.000
_cell.angle_alpha   90.00
_cell.angle_beta   90.00
_cell.angle_gamma   90.00
#
_symmetry.space_group_name_H-M   'P 1'
#
loop_
_entity.id
_entity.type
_entity.pdbx_description
1 polymer ?
#
loop_
_entity_poly.entity_id
_entity_poly.type
_entity_poly.pdbx_seq_one_letter_code
_entity_poly.pdbx_strand_id
1 'polypeptide(L)'
;MKYYDVTFHGVSGRAVIKRTVPSDKEPFDAWQDACTKVTEEELQLLVNDAYVVIARKLLARIDIEEVKDPIEEAQTRKDELTNVINTLSNMGF
;
A
#
# COMPACT_ATOMS: atom_id res chain seq x y z
N MET A 1 8.14 -6.71 15.85
CA MET A 1 8.06 -6.13 14.51
C MET A 1 7.26 -7.01 13.57
N LYS A 2 6.06 -6.56 13.25
CA LYS A 2 5.18 -7.15 12.25
C LYS A 2 5.26 -6.31 10.97
N TYR A 3 4.86 -6.89 9.85
CA TYR A 3 4.78 -6.19 8.58
C TYR A 3 3.32 -6.08 8.18
N TYR A 4 2.94 -4.91 7.69
CA TYR A 4 1.58 -4.63 7.27
C TYR A 4 1.52 -4.06 5.87
N ASP A 5 0.53 -4.51 5.12
CA ASP A 5 0.09 -3.86 3.89
C ASP A 5 -1.07 -2.93 4.24
N VAL A 6 -0.86 -1.64 3.99
CA VAL A 6 -1.79 -0.57 4.34
C VAL A 6 -2.30 0.06 3.06
N THR A 7 -3.62 0.01 2.84
CA THR A 7 -4.27 0.61 1.68
C THR A 7 -5.14 1.78 2.09
N PHE A 8 -4.82 2.96 1.57
CA PHE A 8 -5.58 4.19 1.76
C PHE A 8 -6.53 4.38 0.58
N HIS A 9 -7.83 4.21 0.80
CA HIS A 9 -8.85 4.40 -0.23
C HIS A 9 -9.36 5.84 -0.21
N GLY A 10 -9.21 6.55 -1.32
CA GLY A 10 -9.80 7.87 -1.51
C GLY A 10 -11.25 7.79 -2.03
N VAL A 11 -12.05 8.80 -1.72
CA VAL A 11 -13.44 8.93 -2.20
C VAL A 11 -13.56 9.02 -3.73
N SER A 12 -12.47 9.38 -4.42
CA SER A 12 -12.42 9.43 -5.89
C SER A 12 -12.25 8.05 -6.55
N GLY A 13 -12.27 6.96 -5.77
CA GLY A 13 -11.97 5.60 -6.24
C GLY A 13 -10.49 5.31 -6.46
N ARG A 14 -9.60 6.27 -6.18
CA ARG A 14 -8.14 6.06 -6.20
C ARG A 14 -7.69 5.49 -4.87
N ALA A 15 -6.73 4.57 -4.90
CA ALA A 15 -6.14 3.99 -3.69
C ALA A 15 -4.62 4.15 -3.70
N VAL A 16 -4.05 4.41 -2.53
CA VAL A 16 -2.60 4.43 -2.31
C VAL A 16 -2.26 3.22 -1.45
N ILE A 17 -1.45 2.32 -1.98
CA ILE A 17 -1.07 1.08 -1.29
C ILE A 17 0.37 1.23 -0.80
N LYS A 18 0.56 1.06 0.50
CA LYS A 18 1.85 1.02 1.18
C LYS A 18 2.09 -0.41 1.66
N ARG A 19 3.05 -1.07 1.05
CA ARG A 19 3.33 -2.48 1.34
C ARG A 19 4.51 -2.64 2.28
N THR A 20 4.52 -3.76 3.01
CA THR A 20 5.61 -4.16 3.92
C THR A 20 6.00 -3.06 4.89
N VAL A 21 5.02 -2.38 5.48
CA VAL A 21 5.21 -1.34 6.49
C VAL A 21 5.63 -2.02 7.79
N PRO A 22 6.86 -1.83 8.27
CA PRO A 22 7.27 -2.35 9.57
C PRO A 22 6.59 -1.54 10.67
N SER A 23 5.87 -2.21 11.57
CA SER A 23 5.25 -1.56 12.72
C SER A 23 5.30 -2.47 13.94
N ASP A 24 5.47 -1.84 15.11
CA ASP A 24 5.31 -2.46 16.43
C ASP A 24 3.97 -2.08 17.08
N LYS A 25 3.12 -1.32 16.38
CA LYS A 25 1.79 -0.94 16.86
C LYS A 25 0.76 -2.05 16.62
N GLU A 26 -0.37 -1.91 17.29
CA GLU A 26 -1.54 -2.74 17.03
C GLU A 26 -2.00 -2.59 15.56
N PRO A 27 -2.62 -3.63 14.97
CA PRO A 27 -3.01 -3.62 13.56
C PRO A 27 -3.81 -2.37 13.17
N PHE A 28 -4.70 -1.89 14.05
CA PHE A 28 -5.55 -0.73 13.78
C PHE A 28 -4.78 0.61 13.72
N ASP A 29 -3.59 0.69 14.30
CA ASP A 29 -2.76 1.90 14.36
C ASP A 29 -1.51 1.83 13.47
N ALA A 30 -1.21 0.66 12.90
CA ALA A 30 -0.05 0.42 12.04
C ALA A 30 -0.01 1.34 10.80
N TRP A 31 -1.17 1.82 10.33
CA TRP A 31 -1.25 2.76 9.20
C TRP A 31 -0.51 4.08 9.46
N GLN A 32 -0.36 4.49 10.73
CA GLN A 32 0.34 5.72 11.07
C GLN A 32 1.82 5.64 10.71
N ASP A 33 2.41 4.45 10.83
CA ASP A 33 3.83 4.22 10.52
C ASP A 33 4.07 4.16 9.00
N ALA A 34 3.00 3.97 8.20
CA ALA A 34 3.05 4.10 6.76
C ALA A 34 3.11 5.57 6.30
N CYS A 35 2.71 6.51 7.16
CA CYS A 35 2.71 7.94 6.87
C CYS A 35 4.03 8.59 7.30
N THR A 36 4.57 9.47 6.46
CA THR A 36 5.73 10.31 6.81
C THR A 36 5.32 11.47 7.73
N LYS A 37 4.09 11.96 7.57
CA LYS A 37 3.51 12.99 8.43
C LYS A 37 2.01 12.76 8.55
N VAL A 38 1.51 12.83 9.79
CA VAL A 38 0.09 12.73 10.11
C VAL A 38 -0.34 14.05 10.73
N THR A 39 -1.34 14.70 10.13
CA THR A 39 -2.00 15.88 10.70
C THR A 39 -3.50 15.64 10.78
N GLU A 40 -4.23 16.56 11.40
CA GLU A 40 -5.70 16.51 11.48
C GLU A 40 -6.35 16.69 10.11
N GLU A 41 -5.71 17.45 9.21
CA GLU A 41 -6.28 17.78 7.90
C GLU A 41 -5.76 16.87 6.79
N GLU A 42 -4.50 16.44 6.89
CA GLU A 42 -3.79 15.75 5.81
C GLU A 42 -2.90 14.60 6.31
N LEU A 43 -2.81 13.56 5.49
CA LEU A 43 -1.85 12.46 5.60
C LEU A 43 -0.82 12.59 4.48
N GLN A 44 0.46 12.59 4.83
CA GLN A 44 1.55 12.60 3.86
C GLN A 44 2.22 11.24 3.83
N LEU A 45 2.35 10.68 2.63
CA LEU A 45 2.96 9.39 2.38
C LEU A 45 4.08 9.56 1.36
N LEU A 46 5.22 8.90 1.60
CA LEU A 46 6.29 8.82 0.62
C LEU A 46 6.14 7.53 -0.19
N VAL A 47 5.78 7.61 -1.47
CA VAL A 47 5.58 6.45 -2.36
C VAL A 47 6.48 6.62 -3.58
N ASN A 48 7.37 5.64 -3.84
CA ASN A 48 8.32 5.69 -4.97
C ASN A 48 9.09 7.02 -5.05
N ASP A 49 9.63 7.49 -3.92
CA ASP A 49 10.33 8.77 -3.76
C ASP A 49 9.50 10.03 -4.09
N ALA A 50 8.19 9.89 -4.28
CA ALA A 50 7.26 11.00 -4.44
C ALA A 50 6.39 11.17 -3.19
N TYR A 51 6.21 12.42 -2.77
CA TYR A 51 5.28 12.75 -1.69
C TYR A 51 3.85 12.78 -2.21
N VAL A 52 3.01 11.91 -1.67
CA VAL A 52 1.58 11.87 -1.90
C VAL A 52 0.89 12.46 -0.67
N VAL A 53 0.10 13.51 -0.88
CA VAL A 53 -0.70 14.14 0.17
C VAL A 53 -2.16 13.74 -0.03
N ILE A 54 -2.76 13.17 1.02
CA ILE A 54 -4.17 12.80 1.06
C ILE A 54 -4.85 13.69 2.09
N ALA A 55 -5.79 14.52 1.66
CA ALA A 55 -6.66 15.24 2.59
C ALA A 55 -7.56 14.23 3.32
N ARG A 56 -7.60 14.26 4.66
CA ARG A 56 -8.39 13.31 5.48
C ARG A 56 -9.86 13.30 5.11
N LYS A 57 -10.42 14.46 4.75
CA LYS A 57 -11.82 14.59 4.29
C LYS A 57 -12.14 13.81 3.01
N LEU A 58 -11.11 13.45 2.24
CA LEU A 58 -11.20 12.69 0.99
C LEU A 58 -10.81 11.22 1.19
N LEU A 59 -10.51 10.79 2.41
CA LEU A 59 -10.21 9.41 2.75
C LEU A 59 -11.52 8.67 3.06
N ALA A 60 -11.80 7.61 2.31
CA ALA A 60 -12.99 6.80 2.49
C ALA A 60 -12.80 5.69 3.53
N ARG A 61 -11.67 4.98 3.45
CA ARG A 61 -11.30 3.92 4.40
C ARG A 61 -9.79 3.63 4.36
N ILE A 62 -9.29 3.00 5.41
CA ILE A 62 -7.94 2.43 5.48
C ILE A 62 -8.08 0.95 5.76
N ASP A 63 -7.55 0.12 4.87
CA ASP A 63 -7.50 -1.33 5.04
C ASP A 63 -6.08 -1.71 5.47
N ILE A 64 -5.96 -2.61 6.44
CA ILE A 64 -4.68 -3.02 7.04
C ILE A 64 -4.64 -4.54 7.07
N GLU A 65 -3.64 -5.11 6.41
CA GLU A 65 -3.45 -6.55 6.30
C GLU A 65 -2.09 -6.93 6.88
N GLU A 66 -2.06 -7.88 7.83
CA GLU A 66 -0.80 -8.39 8.38
C GLU A 66 -0.13 -9.33 7.37
N VAL A 67 1.09 -8.99 7.00
CA VAL A 67 1.93 -9.79 6.10
C VAL A 67 2.74 -10.76 6.97
N LYS A 68 2.38 -12.04 6.90
CA LYS A 68 3.06 -13.10 7.66
C LYS A 68 4.47 -13.38 7.13
N ASP A 69 4.65 -13.34 5.81
CA ASP A 69 5.92 -13.63 5.14
C ASP A 69 6.22 -12.63 4.01
N PRO A 70 7.02 -11.57 4.29
CA PRO A 70 7.34 -10.51 3.32
C PRO A 70 8.06 -11.02 2.06
N ILE A 71 8.76 -12.15 2.17
CA ILE A 71 9.55 -12.75 1.08
C ILE A 71 8.66 -13.50 0.09
N GLU A 72 7.67 -14.26 0.59
CA GLU A 72 6.73 -15.01 -0.26
C GLU A 72 5.82 -14.06 -1.06
N GLU A 73 5.37 -12.96 -0.47
CA GLU A 73 4.52 -12.00 -1.16
C GLU A 73 5.29 -11.27 -2.29
N ALA A 74 6.57 -10.97 -2.06
CA ALA A 74 7.43 -10.38 -3.09
C ALA A 74 7.72 -11.35 -4.24
N GLN A 75 7.84 -12.66 -3.95
CA GLN A 75 7.98 -13.69 -5.00
C GLN A 75 6.68 -13.88 -5.77
N THR A 76 5.55 -14.06 -5.08
CA THR A 76 4.23 -14.23 -5.71
C THR A 76 3.90 -13.06 -6.64
N ARG A 77 4.21 -11.82 -6.24
CA ARG A 77 4.04 -10.64 -7.11
C ARG A 77 4.90 -10.64 -8.36
N LYS A 78 6.16 -11.08 -8.27
CA LYS A 78 7.02 -11.20 -9.46
C LYS A 78 6.45 -12.21 -10.44
N ASP A 79 5.88 -13.30 -9.92
CA ASP A 79 5.26 -14.34 -10.73
C ASP A 79 3.96 -13.86 -11.38
N GLU A 80 3.11 -13.11 -10.67
CA GLU A 80 1.90 -12.50 -11.22
C GLU A 80 2.20 -11.51 -12.36
N LEU A 81 3.17 -10.61 -12.18
CA LEU A 81 3.58 -9.66 -13.22
C LEU A 81 4.13 -10.38 -14.46
N THR A 82 4.92 -11.44 -14.25
CA THR A 82 5.47 -12.26 -15.34
C THR A 82 4.37 -12.97 -16.12
N ASN A 83 3.35 -13.48 -15.44
CA ASN A 83 2.19 -14.10 -16.09
C ASN A 83 1.39 -13.10 -16.93
N VAL A 84 1.13 -11.90 -16.43
CA VAL A 84 0.43 -10.85 -17.20
C VAL A 84 1.22 -10.45 -18.44
N ILE A 85 2.55 -10.30 -18.32
CA ILE A 85 3.43 -9.99 -19.46
C ILE A 85 3.35 -11.12 -20.50
N ASN A 86 3.44 -12.38 -20.08
CA ASN A 86 3.33 -13.52 -20.98
C ASN A 86 1.95 -13.60 -21.68
N THR A 87 0.87 -13.28 -20.97
CA THR A 87 -0.48 -13.22 -21.56
C THR A 87 -0.61 -12.09 -22.59
N LEU A 88 -0.01 -10.93 -22.35
CA LEU A 88 0.01 -9.82 -23.32
C LEU A 88 0.91 -10.12 -24.52
N SER A 89 2.07 -10.74 -24.31
CA SER A 89 2.97 -11.17 -25.39
C SER A 89 2.35 -12.25 -26.29
N ASN A 90 1.51 -13.12 -25.74
CA ASN A 90 0.75 -14.11 -26.51
C ASN A 90 -0.50 -13.54 -27.21
N MET A 91 -0.88 -12.28 -26.95
CA MET A 91 -1.95 -11.57 -27.66
C MET A 91 -1.46 -10.69 -28.80
N GLY A 92 -0.24 -10.93 -29.32
CA GLY A 92 0.22 -10.53 -30.65
C GLY A 92 -0.05 -9.07 -31.06
N PHE A 93 0.92 -8.19 -30.80
CA PHE A 93 1.09 -6.97 -31.60
C PHE A 93 1.82 -7.28 -32.91
#